data_AF-A0A0S7ZQW3-F1
#
_entry.id   AF-A0A0S7ZQW3-F1
#
_cell.length_a   1.000
_cell.length_b   1.000
_cell.length_c   1.000
_cell.angle_alpha   90.00
_cell.angle_beta   90.00
_cell.angle_gamma   90.00
#
_symmetry.space_group_name_H-M   'P 1'
#
loop_
_entity.id
_entity.type
_entity.pdbx_description
1 polymer ?
#
loop_
_entity_poly.entity_id
_entity_poly.type
_entity_poly.pdbx_seq_one_letter_code
_entity_poly.pdbx_strand_id
1 'polypeptide(L)' 'MRVLVTGGCGFLGSHVCELYARRGDTVIAYDNMTKYELNRTGYSAEKAREYNMKFLEKLGVTVVKQDIR' A
#
# COMPACT_ATOMS: atom_id res chain seq x y z
N MET A 1 3.04 -17.74 -3.57
CA MET A 1 1.96 -17.67 -2.55
C MET A 1 1.02 -16.53 -2.87
N ARG A 2 -0.18 -16.50 -2.27
CA ARG A 2 -1.10 -15.36 -2.35
C ARG A 2 -1.04 -14.55 -1.06
N VAL A 3 -0.77 -13.25 -1.15
CA VAL A 3 -0.58 -12.36 0.00
C VAL A 3 -1.55 -11.19 -0.09
N LEU A 4 -2.35 -10.99 0.96
CA LEU A 4 -3.17 -9.79 1.14
C LEU A 4 -2.50 -8.90 2.18
N VAL A 5 -2.26 -7.64 1.84
CA VAL A 5 -1.68 -6.64 2.75
C VAL A 5 -2.69 -5.52 2.95
N THR A 6 -3.28 -5.46 4.15
CA THR A 6 -4.15 -4.35 4.56
C THR A 6 -3.30 -3.14 4.93
N GLY A 7 -3.68 -1.93 4.47
CA GLY A 7 -2.83 -0.75 4.59
C GLY A 7 -1.61 -0.79 3.67
N GLY A 8 -1.69 -1.52 2.54
CA GLY A 8 -0.58 -1.78 1.64
C GLY A 8 0.06 -0.54 1.01
N CYS A 9 -0.63 0.60 0.94
CA CYS A 9 -0.05 1.85 0.44
C CYS A 9 0.54 2.72 1.56
N GLY A 10 0.45 2.29 2.81
CA GLY A 10 1.10 2.94 3.96
C GLY A 10 2.62 2.75 3.97
N PHE A 11 3.29 3.35 4.96
CA PHE A 11 4.76 3.35 5.06
C PHE A 11 5.36 1.93 5.13
N LEU A 12 4.92 1.10 6.08
CA LEU A 12 5.41 -0.28 6.20
C LEU A 12 4.75 -1.21 5.18
N GLY A 13 3.45 -1.01 4.92
CA GLY A 13 2.68 -1.86 4.01
C GLY A 13 3.29 -1.91 2.61
N SER A 14 3.80 -0.79 2.10
CA SER A 14 4.38 -0.75 0.76
C SER A 14 5.65 -1.58 0.64
N HIS A 15 6.52 -1.55 1.65
CA HIS A 15 7.73 -2.38 1.67
C HIS A 15 7.43 -3.87 1.83
N VAL A 16 6.39 -4.22 2.61
CA VAL A 16 5.93 -5.61 2.71
C VAL A 16 5.40 -6.09 1.37
N CYS A 17 4.59 -5.28 0.68
CA CYS A 17 4.13 -5.60 -0.68
C CYS A 17 5.30 -5.75 -1.65
N GLU A 18 6.27 -4.83 -1.63
CA GLU A 18 7.47 -4.90 -2.46
C GLU A 18 8.27 -6.19 -2.24
N LEU A 19 8.52 -6.56 -0.97
CA LEU A 19 9.26 -7.76 -0.61
C LEU A 19 8.62 -9.02 -1.23
N TYR A 20 7.31 -9.19 -1.04
CA TYR A 20 6.59 -10.35 -1.56
C TYR A 20 6.49 -10.31 -3.09
N ALA A 21 6.27 -9.15 -3.69
CA ALA A 21 6.22 -9.00 -5.14
C ALA A 21 7.57 -9.39 -5.78
N ARG A 22 8.69 -8.89 -5.23
CA ARG A 22 10.05 -9.24 -5.71
C ARG A 22 10.40 -10.71 -5.50
N ARG A 23 9.79 -11.37 -4.52
CA ARG A 23 9.92 -12.82 -4.30
C ARG A 23 9.12 -13.66 -5.32
N GLY A 24 8.26 -13.02 -6.12
CA GLY A 24 7.42 -13.68 -7.12
C GLY A 24 6.04 -14.10 -6.61
N ASP A 25 5.60 -13.58 -5.46
CA ASP A 25 4.27 -13.85 -4.93
C ASP A 25 3.19 -13.00 -5.61
N THR A 26 1.96 -13.50 -5.62
CA THR A 26 0.79 -12.71 -6.02
C THR A 26 0.35 -11.87 -4.83
N VAL A 27 0.52 -10.55 -4.94
CA VAL A 27 0.25 -9.61 -3.84
C VAL A 27 -0.96 -8.73 -4.17
N ILE A 28 -1.85 -8.59 -3.20
CA ILE A 28 -2.96 -7.62 -3.19
C ILE A 28 -2.70 -6.62 -2.07
N ALA A 29 -2.52 -5.35 -2.40
CA ALA A 29 -2.52 -4.25 -1.45
C ALA A 29 -3.95 -3.73 -1.30
N TYR A 30 -4.54 -3.86 -0.11
CA TYR A 30 -5.89 -3.40 0.18
C TYR A 30 -5.83 -2.19 1.11
N ASP A 31 -6.32 -1.04 0.67
CA ASP A 31 -6.04 0.22 1.35
C ASP A 31 -7.17 1.24 1.17
N ASN A 32 -7.66 1.83 2.25
CA ASN A 32 -8.71 2.85 2.16
C ASN A 32 -8.19 4.25 1.79
N MET A 33 -6.86 4.40 1.71
CA MET A 33 -6.17 5.67 1.45
C MET A 33 -6.60 6.79 2.41
N THR A 34 -6.93 6.44 3.67
CA THR A 34 -7.38 7.44 4.65
C THR A 34 -6.32 8.49 4.91
N LYS A 35 -6.77 9.74 5.00
CA LYS A 35 -5.94 10.93 5.16
C LYS A 35 -5.92 11.43 6.60
N TYR A 36 -6.99 11.14 7.35
CA TYR A 36 -7.27 11.77 8.65
C TYR A 36 -6.34 11.30 9.77
N GLU A 37 -5.98 10.02 9.79
CA GLU A 37 -5.16 9.44 10.87
C GLU A 37 -3.72 9.97 10.88
N LEU A 38 -3.24 10.48 9.74
CA LEU A 38 -1.86 10.93 9.55
C LEU A 38 -1.67 12.45 9.65
N ASN A 39 -2.75 13.22 9.78
CA ASN A 39 -2.68 14.68 9.91
C ASN A 39 -1.92 15.14 11.17
N ARG A 40 -1.74 14.25 12.16
CA ARG A 40 -1.05 14.53 13.42
C ARG A 40 0.47 14.58 13.32
N THR A 41 1.07 14.04 12.25
CA THR A 41 2.53 13.87 12.17
C THR A 41 3.24 14.88 11.27
N GLY A 42 2.50 15.76 10.58
CA GLY A 42 3.07 16.70 9.60
C GLY A 42 3.69 16.02 8.37
N TYR A 43 3.61 14.70 8.27
CA TYR A 43 4.05 13.93 7.12
C TYR A 43 3.14 14.22 5.94
N SER A 44 3.71 14.41 4.74
CA SER A 44 2.94 14.53 3.49
C SER A 44 2.36 13.16 3.09
N ALA A 45 1.47 12.64 3.94
CA ALA A 45 0.87 11.33 3.87
C ALA A 45 0.18 11.08 2.53
N GLU A 46 -0.47 12.09 1.97
CA GLU A 46 -1.15 11.98 0.69
C GLU A 46 -0.18 11.68 -0.46
N LYS A 47 0.82 12.56 -0.69
CA LYS A 47 1.81 12.36 -1.76
C LYS A 47 2.58 11.05 -1.60
N ALA A 48 2.94 10.69 -0.37
CA ALA A 48 3.66 9.45 -0.10
C ALA A 48 2.81 8.21 -0.42
N ARG A 49 1.52 8.21 -0.05
CA ARG A 49 0.62 7.09 -0.37
C ARG A 49 0.35 6.99 -1.87
N GLU A 50 0.16 8.12 -2.56
CA GLU A 50 0.02 8.13 -4.01
C GLU A 50 1.26 7.61 -4.72
N TYR A 51 2.44 7.99 -4.22
CA TYR A 51 3.71 7.44 -4.71
C TYR A 51 3.77 5.93 -4.50
N ASN A 52 3.46 5.45 -3.29
CA ASN A 52 3.48 4.03 -2.95
C ASN A 52 2.51 3.23 -3.82
N MET A 53 1.28 3.72 -4.01
CA MET A 53 0.30 3.08 -4.89
C MET A 53 0.85 2.87 -6.30
N LYS A 54 1.35 3.95 -6.93
CA LYS A 54 1.93 3.89 -8.29
C LYS A 54 3.17 3.00 -8.35
N PHE A 55 3.98 3.00 -7.29
CA PHE A 55 5.16 2.15 -7.19
C PHE A 55 4.78 0.66 -7.13
N LEU A 56 3.78 0.32 -6.33
CA LEU A 56 3.26 -1.04 -6.20
C LEU A 56 2.62 -1.55 -7.49
N GLU A 57 1.83 -0.71 -8.17
CA GLU A 57 1.26 -1.04 -9.48
C GLU A 57 2.35 -1.36 -10.52
N LYS A 58 3.45 -0.59 -10.53
CA LYS A 58 4.62 -0.85 -11.40
C LYS A 58 5.33 -2.18 -11.08
N LEU A 59 5.23 -2.67 -9.85
CA LEU A 59 5.77 -3.96 -9.44
C LEU A 59 4.81 -5.14 -9.74
N GLY A 60 3.63 -4.87 -10.33
CA GLY A 60 2.62 -5.89 -10.59
C GLY A 60 1.76 -6.25 -9.37
N VAL A 61 1.82 -5.45 -8.30
CA VAL A 61 0.92 -5.60 -7.15
C VAL A 61 -0.46 -5.09 -7.52
N THR A 62 -1.50 -5.87 -7.21
CA THR A 62 -2.88 -5.42 -7.39
C THR A 62 -3.25 -4.49 -6.23
N VAL A 63 -3.61 -3.23 -6.52
CA VAL A 63 -4.07 -2.31 -5.48
C VAL A 63 -5.60 -2.24 -5.49
N VAL A 64 -6.21 -2.49 -4.34
CA VAL A 64 -7.65 -2.36 -4.11
C VAL A 64 -7.88 -1.20 -3.14
N LYS A 65 -8.51 -0.14 -3.65
CA LYS A 65 -8.83 1.06 -2.86
C LYS A 65 -10.21 0.95 -2.20
N GLN A 66 -10.29 0.35 -1.02
CA GLN A 66 -11.52 0.16 -0.27
C GLN A 66 -11.27 0.16 1.25
N ASP A 67 -12.33 0.41 2.03
CA ASP A 67 -12.29 0.23 3.49
C ASP A 67 -12.65 -1.21 3.85
N ILE A 68 -11.93 -1.77 4.81
CA ILE A 68 -12.12 -3.15 5.29
C ILE A 68 -13.21 -3.25 6.36
N ARG A 69 -13.60 -2.10 6.94
CA ARG A 69 -14.62 -2.00 7.99
C ARG A 69 -16.03 -1.93 7.43
#